data_AF-A0A2W6ESC1-F1
#
_entry.id   AF-A0A2W6ESC1-F1
#
_cell.length_a   1.000
_cell.length_b   1.000
_cell.length_c   1.000
_cell.angle_alpha   90.00
_cell.angle_beta   90.00
_cell.angle_gamma   90.00
#
_symmetry.space_group_name_H-M   'P 1'
#
loop_
_entity.id
_entity.type
_entity.pdbx_description
1 polymer ?
#
loop_
_entity_poly.entity_id
_entity_poly.type
_entity_poly.pdbx_seq_one_letter_code
_entity_poly.pdbx_strand_id
1 'polypeptide(L)' 'HDVLSRSLGSSNPINVVHATVAALKSLKRPEEIAARRGLPIEDVA' A
#
# COMPACT_ATOMS: atom_id res chain seq x y z
N HIS A 1 11.75 -8.64 3.59
CA HIS A 1 11.29 -8.27 4.94
C HIS A 1 11.62 -6.79 5.11
N ASP A 2 11.19 -5.97 4.15
CA ASP A 2 11.81 -4.67 3.92
C ASP A 2 10.71 -3.71 3.53
N VAL A 3 10.50 -2.71 4.39
CA VAL A 3 9.52 -1.66 4.18
C VAL A 3 10.14 -0.36 4.66
N LEU A 4 10.33 0.58 3.75
CA LEU A 4 10.69 1.95 4.08
C LEU A 4 9.41 2.77 4.18
N SER A 5 9.24 3.50 5.28
CA SER A 5 8.06 4.36 5.45
C SER A 5 8.41 5.67 6.15
N ARG A 6 7.57 6.67 5.94
CA ARG A 6 7.56 7.94 6.68
C ARG A 6 6.11 8.30 6.98
N SER A 7 5.79 8.51 8.25
CA SER A 7 4.47 9.03 8.64
C SER A 7 4.41 10.52 8.35
N LEU A 8 3.35 10.96 7.66
CA LEU A 8 3.09 12.36 7.33
C LEU A 8 1.78 12.78 8.02
N GLY A 9 1.72 14.03 8.50
CA GLY A 9 0.56 14.54 9.23
C GLY A 9 0.68 14.37 10.75
N SER A 10 -0.38 13.84 11.39
CA SER A 10 -0.42 13.69 12.85
C SER A 10 0.64 12.72 13.36
N SER A 11 1.33 13.10 14.44
CA SER A 11 2.28 12.25 15.17
C SER A 11 1.64 11.47 16.32
N ASN A 12 0.31 11.48 16.46
CA ASN A 12 -0.38 10.71 17.50
C ASN A 12 -0.17 9.19 17.25
N PRO A 13 0.40 8.44 18.20
CA PRO A 13 0.75 7.04 17.99
C PRO A 13 -0.43 6.12 17.66
N ILE A 14 -1.59 6.34 18.27
CA ILE A 14 -2.80 5.52 18.05
C ILE A 14 -3.25 5.66 16.59
N ASN A 15 -3.27 6.89 16.10
CA ASN A 15 -3.68 7.18 14.72
C ASN A 15 -2.67 6.64 13.71
N VAL A 16 -1.37 6.74 14.01
CA VAL A 16 -0.31 6.17 13.16
C VAL A 16 -0.52 4.66 13.01
N VAL A 17 -0.73 3.93 14.11
CA VAL A 17 -0.96 2.47 14.06
C VAL A 17 -2.21 2.14 13.25
N HIS A 18 -3.34 2.83 13.49
CA HIS A 18 -4.56 2.60 12.72
C HIS A 18 -4.39 2.87 11.22
N ALA A 19 -3.69 3.95 10.86
CA ALA A 19 -3.40 4.29 9.47
C ALA A 19 -2.49 3.25 8.81
N THR A 20 -1.46 2.76 9.52
CA THR A 20 -0.59 1.69 9.01
C THR A 20 -1.36 0.40 8.77
N VAL A 21 -2.23 -0.01 9.71
CA VAL A 21 -3.07 -1.21 9.54
C VAL A 21 -4.01 -1.05 8.35
N ALA A 22 -4.65 0.11 8.19
CA ALA A 22 -5.51 0.39 7.05
C ALA A 22 -4.73 0.34 5.72
N ALA A 23 -3.54 0.95 5.66
CA ALA A 23 -2.68 0.95 4.48
C ALA A 23 -2.28 -0.48 4.06
N LEU A 24 -1.83 -1.30 5.01
CA LEU A 24 -1.45 -2.69 4.75
C LEU A 24 -2.65 -3.53 4.24
N LYS A 25 -3.85 -3.32 4.81
CA LYS A 25 -5.07 -3.97 4.31
C LYS A 25 -5.48 -3.52 2.92
N SER A 26 -5.11 -2.32 2.52
CA SER A 26 -5.44 -1.76 1.21
C SER A 26 -4.50 -2.19 0.09
N LEU A 27 -3.38 -2.86 0.42
CA LEU A 27 -2.42 -3.36 -0.56
C LEU A 27 -3.12 -4.28 -1.56
N LYS A 28 -2.70 -4.14 -2.82
CA LYS A 28 -3.16 -4.95 -3.95
C LYS A 28 -1.98 -5.65 -4.55
N ARG A 29 -2.19 -6.89 -4.99
CA ARG A 29 -1.18 -7.59 -5.74
C ARG A 29 -1.06 -6.98 -7.15
N PRO A 30 0.13 -6.99 -7.76
CA PRO A 30 0.33 -6.46 -9.11
C PRO A 30 -0.65 -7.05 -10.14
N GLU A 31 -0.98 -8.35 -10.04
CA GLU A 31 -1.87 -9.03 -10.99
C GLU A 31 -3.31 -8.50 -10.92
N GLU A 32 -3.79 -8.16 -9.72
CA GLU A 32 -5.11 -7.54 -9.53
C GLU A 32 -5.18 -6.15 -10.16
N ILE A 33 -4.08 -5.39 -10.09
CA ILE A 33 -3.99 -4.05 -10.67
C ILE A 33 -3.90 -4.13 -12.20
N ALA A 34 -3.09 -5.05 -12.73
CA ALA A 34 -2.93 -5.27 -14.17
C ALA A 34 -4.26 -5.68 -14.82
N ALA A 35 -4.96 -6.67 -14.23
CA ALA A 35 -6.28 -7.10 -14.71
C ALA A 35 -7.31 -5.97 -14.70
N ARG A 36 -7.33 -5.14 -13.64
CA ARG A 36 -8.23 -3.99 -13.54
C ARG A 36 -7.91 -2.89 -14.56
N ARG A 37 -6.63 -2.70 -14.91
CA ARG A 37 -6.17 -1.68 -15.86
C ARG A 37 -6.13 -2.17 -17.30
N GLY A 38 -6.31 -3.47 -17.56
CA GLY A 38 -6.19 -4.07 -18.88
C GLY A 38 -4.76 -4.05 -19.43
N LEU A 39 -3.76 -4.02 -18.54
CA LEU A 39 -2.34 -3.99 -18.90
C LEU A 39 -1.71 -5.38 -18.70
N PRO A 40 -0.65 -5.69 -19.46
CA PRO A 40 0.19 -6.83 -19.15
C PRO A 40 0.88 -6.65 -17.78
N ILE A 41 1.24 -7.75 -17.12
CA ILE A 41 1.74 -7.72 -15.73
C ILE A 41 3.12 -7.08 -15.63
N GLU A 42 3.94 -7.26 -16.67
CA GLU A 42 5.28 -6.69 -16.79
C GLU A 42 5.30 -5.15 -16.78
N ASP A 43 4.18 -4.49 -17.13
CA ASP A 43 4.06 -3.03 -17.13
C ASP A 43 3.60 -2.46 -15.76
N VAL A 44 3.31 -3.33 -14.78
CA VAL A 44 2.78 -2.96 -13.45
C VAL A 44 3.74 -3.31 -12.30
N ALA A 45 4.80 -4.07 -12.59
CA ALA A 45 5.77 -4.56 -11.62
C ALA A 45 6.87 -3.54 -11.26
#